data_AF-A0ABC8V0W1-F1
#
_entry.id   AF-A0ABC8V0W1-F1
#
_cell.length_a   1.000
_cell.length_b   1.000
_cell.length_c   1.000
_cell.angle_alpha   90.00
_cell.angle_beta   90.00
_cell.angle_gamma   90.00
#
_symmetry.space_group_name_H-M   'P 1'
#
loop_
_entity.id
_entity.type
_entity.pdbx_description
1 polymer ?
#
loop_
_entity_poly.entity_id
_entity_poly.type
_entity_poly.pdbx_seq_one_letter_code
_entity_poly.pdbx_strand_id
1 'polypeptide(L)'
;MSHHFTLCNVLCPFLFVLALELIDHLRAMGETNALLQRNKILKRETALATAAVYDSMFAAEDGTIPATFQVIYMTGWSEHPSQQKAKRRGSATISFKDIQTQFGGGNAS
;
A
#
# COMPACT_ATOMS: atom_id res chain seq x y z
N MET A 1 14.13 -4.72 -23.73
CA MET A 1 13.64 -3.78 -22.70
C MET A 1 13.05 -4.63 -21.58
N SER A 2 13.78 -4.75 -20.47
CA SER A 2 13.35 -5.48 -19.28
C SER A 2 12.36 -4.60 -18.50
N HIS A 3 11.07 -4.79 -18.73
CA HIS A 3 10.06 -4.22 -17.83
C HIS A 3 9.98 -5.12 -16.60
N HIS A 4 10.41 -4.60 -15.45
CA HIS A 4 10.36 -5.34 -14.22
C HIS A 4 9.07 -4.95 -13.49
N PHE A 5 8.17 -5.92 -13.37
CA PHE A 5 6.96 -5.80 -12.57
C PHE A 5 7.12 -6.70 -11.34
N THR A 6 6.94 -6.13 -10.16
CA THR A 6 6.87 -6.88 -8.93
C THR A 6 5.46 -6.77 -8.38
N LEU A 7 4.85 -7.92 -8.09
CA LEU A 7 3.59 -8.01 -7.36
C LEU A 7 3.91 -8.31 -5.89
N CYS A 8 3.41 -7.47 -4.99
CA CYS A 8 3.47 -7.69 -3.55
C CYS A 8 2.05 -7.86 -3.03
N ASN A 9 1.81 -8.97 -2.32
CA ASN A 9 0.54 -9.25 -1.66
C ASN A 9 0.66 -8.93 -0.17
N VAL A 10 -0.20 -8.04 0.34
CA VAL A 10 -0.19 -7.62 1.74
C VAL A 10 -1.55 -7.89 2.36
N LEU A 11 -1.56 -8.63 3.47
CA LEU A 11 -2.73 -8.78 4.32
C LEU A 11 -2.66 -7.75 5.44
N CYS A 12 -3.63 -6.84 5.48
CA CYS A 12 -3.69 -5.78 6.48
C CYS A 12 -4.86 -6.02 7.44
N PRO A 13 -4.61 -6.35 8.72
CA PRO A 13 -5.65 -6.46 9.71
C PRO A 13 -6.09 -5.08 10.20
N PHE A 14 -7.39 -4.84 10.24
CA PHE A 14 -8.02 -3.66 10.79
C PHE A 14 -9.07 -4.05 11.83
N LEU A 15 -9.28 -3.17 12.80
CA LEU A 15 -10.25 -3.34 13.87
C LEU A 15 -11.19 -2.13 13.88
N PHE A 16 -12.48 -2.39 13.69
CA PHE A 16 -13.52 -1.36 13.60
C PHE A 16 -14.37 -1.33 14.86
N VAL A 17 -14.93 -0.17 15.20
CA VAL A 17 -15.79 -0.05 16.40
C VAL A 17 -17.25 -0.39 16.06
N LEU A 18 -17.67 -0.18 14.82
CA LEU A 18 -19.05 -0.44 14.38
C LEU A 18 -19.08 -1.00 12.95
N ALA A 19 -20.05 -1.87 12.66
CA ALA A 19 -20.20 -2.47 11.33
C ALA A 19 -20.39 -1.42 10.22
N LEU A 20 -21.04 -0.30 10.53
CA LEU A 20 -21.23 0.80 9.59
C LEU A 20 -19.90 1.45 9.16
N GLU A 21 -18.93 1.53 10.07
CA GLU A 21 -17.60 2.08 9.80
C GLU A 21 -16.84 1.19 8.80
N LEU A 22 -16.89 -0.12 9.02
CA LEU A 22 -16.37 -1.11 8.07
C LEU A 22 -17.00 -0.92 6.68
N ILE A 23 -18.33 -0.82 6.59
CA ILE A 23 -19.04 -0.66 5.32
C ILE A 23 -18.65 0.65 4.60
N ASP A 24 -18.46 1.75 5.33
CA ASP A 24 -17.99 3.00 4.74
C ASP A 24 -16.54 2.89 4.25
N HIS A 25 -15.68 2.14 4.93
CA HIS A 25 -14.34 1.81 4.43
C HIS A 25 -14.40 0.99 3.13
N LEU A 26 -15.24 -0.05 3.04
CA LEU A 26 -15.42 -0.81 1.79
C LEU A 26 -15.87 0.08 0.63
N ARG A 27 -16.76 1.04 0.90
CA ARG A 27 -17.21 2.03 -0.09
C ARG A 27 -16.06 2.92 -0.55
N ALA A 28 -15.25 3.42 0.38
CA ALA A 28 -14.08 4.22 0.05
C ALA A 28 -13.03 3.45 -0.78
N MET A 29 -12.89 2.15 -0.53
CA MET A 29 -12.01 1.25 -1.30
C MET A 29 -12.57 0.88 -2.68
N GLY A 30 -13.78 1.32 -3.02
CA GLY A 30 -14.38 1.08 -4.33
C GLY A 30 -15.08 -0.28 -4.47
N GLU A 31 -15.25 -1.03 -3.39
CA GLU A 31 -15.94 -2.33 -3.43
C GLU A 31 -17.42 -2.20 -3.80
N THR A 32 -18.00 -1.01 -3.66
CA THR A 32 -19.37 -0.74 -4.14
C THR A 32 -19.54 -0.91 -5.65
N ASN A 33 -18.45 -0.91 -6.42
CA ASN A 33 -18.48 -1.09 -7.88
C ASN A 33 -18.43 -2.57 -8.31
N ALA A 34 -18.24 -3.51 -7.38
CA ALA A 34 -18.09 -4.93 -7.70
C ALA A 34 -19.37 -5.58 -8.25
N LEU A 35 -20.56 -4.99 -8.01
CA LEU A 35 -21.85 -5.58 -8.37
C LEU A 35 -22.62 -4.72 -9.38
N LEU A 36 -22.73 -5.22 -10.62
CA LEU A 36 -23.53 -4.61 -11.70
C LEU A 36 -25.03 -4.53 -11.37
N GLN A 37 -25.54 -5.43 -10.52
CA GLN A 37 -26.95 -5.52 -10.13
C GLN A 37 -27.24 -4.94 -8.74
N ARG A 38 -26.37 -4.05 -8.22
CA ARG A 38 -26.58 -3.48 -6.89
C ARG A 38 -27.81 -2.59 -6.82
N ASN A 39 -28.49 -2.63 -5.68
CA ASN A 39 -29.46 -1.59 -5.37
C ASN A 39 -28.73 -0.27 -5.09
N LYS A 40 -29.15 0.82 -5.75
CA LYS A 40 -28.49 2.13 -5.61
C LYS A 40 -28.82 2.80 -4.28
N ILE A 41 -29.97 2.47 -3.69
CA ILE A 41 -30.47 3.08 -2.46
C ILE A 41 -30.68 1.97 -1.43
N LEU A 42 -29.98 2.07 -0.30
CA LEU A 42 -30.17 1.20 0.85
C LEU A 42 -31.08 1.91 1.86
N LYS A 43 -32.13 1.21 2.35
CA LYS A 43 -33.00 1.74 3.40
C LYS A 43 -32.24 1.78 4.74
N ARG A 44 -32.44 2.85 5.52
CA ARG A 44 -31.80 3.03 6.83
C ARG A 44 -32.12 1.89 7.80
N GLU A 45 -33.36 1.43 7.84
CA GLU A 45 -33.79 0.32 8.70
C GLU A 45 -33.06 -0.98 8.35
N THR A 46 -32.92 -1.29 7.05
CA THR A 46 -32.18 -2.47 6.59
C THR A 46 -30.71 -2.36 6.96
N ALA A 47 -30.09 -1.18 6.82
CA ALA A 47 -28.71 -0.97 7.22
C ALA A 47 -28.50 -1.20 8.73
N LEU A 48 -29.40 -0.67 9.56
CA LEU A 48 -29.35 -0.85 11.02
C LEU A 48 -29.57 -2.31 11.43
N ALA A 49 -30.56 -2.99 10.84
CA ALA A 49 -30.81 -4.40 11.10
C ALA A 49 -29.62 -5.27 10.69
N THR A 50 -29.01 -4.97 9.53
CA THR A 50 -27.81 -5.67 9.06
C THR A 50 -26.63 -5.45 10.00
N ALA A 51 -26.41 -4.21 10.46
CA ALA A 51 -25.35 -3.90 11.42
C ALA A 51 -25.52 -4.70 12.73
N ALA A 52 -26.73 -4.73 13.29
CA ALA A 52 -27.00 -5.49 14.51
C ALA A 52 -26.74 -7.00 14.35
N VAL A 53 -27.15 -7.58 13.21
CA VAL A 53 -26.85 -8.98 12.89
C VAL A 53 -25.34 -9.18 12.73
N TYR A 54 -24.66 -8.27 12.03
CA TYR A 54 -23.22 -8.35 11.81
C TYR A 54 -22.44 -8.33 13.13
N ASP A 55 -22.80 -7.44 14.05
CA ASP A 55 -22.19 -7.36 15.38
C ASP A 55 -22.38 -8.69 16.14
N SER A 56 -23.59 -9.26 16.13
CA SER A 56 -23.84 -10.55 16.80
C SER A 56 -23.08 -11.75 16.23
N MET A 57 -22.67 -11.67 14.96
CA MET A 57 -22.00 -12.78 14.27
C MET A 57 -20.47 -12.65 14.27
N PHE A 58 -19.95 -11.41 14.24
CA PHE A 58 -18.54 -11.14 13.94
C PHE A 58 -17.83 -10.23 14.95
N ALA A 59 -18.53 -9.68 15.95
CA ALA A 59 -17.85 -8.90 16.98
C ALA A 59 -16.91 -9.79 17.82
N ALA A 60 -15.74 -9.26 18.12
CA ALA A 60 -14.81 -9.80 19.09
C ALA A 60 -15.35 -9.63 20.52
N GLU A 61 -14.69 -10.25 21.50
CA GLU A 61 -15.07 -10.17 22.93
C GLU A 61 -15.16 -8.72 23.43
N ASP A 62 -14.33 -7.83 22.86
CA ASP A 62 -14.28 -6.41 23.19
C ASP A 62 -15.34 -5.56 22.46
N GLY A 63 -16.22 -6.19 21.67
CA GLY A 63 -17.26 -5.51 20.87
C GLY A 63 -16.75 -4.86 19.58
N THR A 64 -15.49 -5.06 19.23
CA THR A 64 -14.88 -4.56 17.99
C THR A 64 -15.02 -5.57 16.85
N ILE A 65 -14.95 -5.10 15.61
CA ILE A 65 -15.13 -5.92 14.41
C ILE A 65 -13.79 -6.09 13.71
N PRO A 66 -13.17 -7.28 13.76
CA PRO A 66 -11.94 -7.54 13.03
C PRO A 66 -12.23 -7.79 11.56
N ALA A 67 -11.53 -7.07 10.68
CA ALA A 67 -11.57 -7.31 9.24
C ALA A 67 -10.15 -7.32 8.66
N THR A 68 -9.86 -8.26 7.76
CA THR A 68 -8.57 -8.36 7.08
C THR A 68 -8.76 -8.07 5.60
N PHE A 69 -8.02 -7.08 5.09
CA PHE A 69 -8.04 -6.74 3.67
C PHE A 69 -6.82 -7.28 2.96
N GLN A 70 -7.04 -7.80 1.76
CA GLN A 70 -5.97 -8.18 0.86
C GLN A 70 -5.72 -7.03 -0.12
N VAL A 71 -4.53 -6.42 -0.02
CA VAL A 71 -4.12 -5.33 -0.91
C VAL A 71 -3.01 -5.84 -1.83
N ILE A 72 -3.27 -5.79 -3.14
CA ILE A 72 -2.33 -6.21 -4.16
C ILE A 72 -1.63 -4.96 -4.69
N TYR A 73 -0.32 -4.87 -4.47
CA TYR A 73 0.51 -3.79 -5.01
C TYR A 73 1.25 -4.26 -6.25
N MET A 74 1.16 -3.48 -7.32
CA MET A 74 1.93 -3.69 -8.54
C MET A 74 2.89 -2.52 -8.74
N THR A 75 4.18 -2.78 -8.59
CA THR A 75 5.23 -1.80 -8.88
C THR A 75 5.92 -2.20 -10.18
N GLY A 76 5.78 -1.34 -11.19
CA GLY A 76 6.48 -1.47 -12.46
C GLY A 76 7.53 -0.38 -12.55
N TRP A 77 8.75 -0.75 -12.94
CA TRP A 77 9.76 0.23 -13.31
C TRP A 77 10.41 -0.14 -14.65
N SER A 78 10.88 0.88 -15.35
CA SER A 78 11.57 0.74 -16.63
C SER A 78 12.91 1.46 -16.55
N GLU A 79 13.97 0.83 -17.06
CA GLU A 79 15.29 1.45 -17.17
C GLU A 79 15.22 2.68 -18.10
N HIS A 80 15.80 3.79 -17.66
CA HIS A 80 16.01 4.93 -18.54
C HIS A 80 17.24 4.69 -19.43
N PRO A 81 17.26 5.10 -20.71
CA PRO A 81 18.41 4.89 -21.60
C PRO A 81 19.73 5.52 -21.09
N SER A 82 19.67 6.56 -20.25
CA SER A 82 20.86 7.16 -19.61
C SER A 82 21.25 6.55 -18.26
N GLN A 83 20.53 5.53 -17.79
CA GLN A 83 20.82 4.86 -16.53
C GLN A 83 22.24 4.29 -16.57
N GLN A 84 23.14 4.77 -15.69
CA GLN A 84 24.48 4.21 -15.59
C GLN A 84 24.40 2.76 -15.11
N LYS A 85 24.92 1.84 -15.92
CA LYS A 85 25.04 0.43 -15.53
C LYS A 85 26.00 0.32 -14.35
N ALA A 86 25.66 -0.52 -13.38
CA ALA A 86 26.52 -0.80 -12.25
C ALA A 86 27.91 -1.24 -12.76
N LYS A 87 28.97 -0.54 -12.32
CA LYS A 87 30.33 -0.92 -12.67
C LYS A 87 30.66 -2.26 -12.01
N ARG A 88 31.53 -3.05 -12.67
CA ARG A 88 31.97 -4.35 -12.17
C ARG A 88 32.58 -4.19 -10.77
N ARG A 89 32.19 -5.07 -9.84
CA ARG A 89 32.76 -5.10 -8.47
C ARG A 89 34.29 -5.11 -8.55
N GLY A 90 34.95 -4.17 -7.86
CA GLY A 90 36.41 -3.97 -7.90
C GLY A 90 36.92 -2.90 -8.88
N SER A 91 36.04 -2.19 -9.61
CA SER A 91 36.42 -1.11 -10.53
C SER A 91 36.69 0.25 -9.85
N ALA A 92 36.88 0.27 -8.53
CA ALA A 92 37.18 1.51 -7.80
C ALA A 92 38.66 1.85 -8.04
N THR A 93 38.92 2.77 -8.97
CA THR A 93 40.29 3.20 -9.32
C THR A 93 40.83 4.28 -8.37
N ILE A 94 39.96 4.90 -7.58
CA ILE A 94 40.30 6.05 -6.72
C ILE A 94 39.93 5.71 -5.28
N SER A 95 40.87 5.88 -4.35
CA SER A 95 40.63 5.72 -2.92
C SER A 95 39.84 6.91 -2.38
N PHE A 96 38.96 6.70 -1.40
CA PHE A 96 38.21 7.78 -0.75
C PHE A 96 39.12 8.87 -0.14
N LYS A 97 40.36 8.52 0.21
CA LYS A 97 41.37 9.46 0.72
C LYS A 97 41.82 10.47 -0.35
N ASP A 98 41.89 10.05 -1.61
CA ASP A 98 42.36 10.87 -2.73
C ASP A 98 41.29 11.88 -3.19
N ILE A 99 40.01 11.55 -2.98
CA ILE A 99 38.87 12.44 -3.26
C ILE A 99 38.94 13.70 -2.38
N GLN A 100 39.36 13.56 -1.12
CA GLN A 100 39.47 14.69 -0.20
C GLN A 100 40.55 15.70 -0.65
N THR A 101 41.63 15.25 -1.28
CA THR A 101 42.69 16.12 -1.82
C THR A 101 42.25 16.85 -3.09
N GLN A 102 41.38 16.22 -3.89
CA GLN A 102 40.91 16.78 -5.16
C GLN A 102 39.82 17.87 -4.98
N PHE A 103 39.04 17.81 -3.89
CA PHE A 103 37.96 18.77 -3.59
C PHE A 103 38.23 19.64 -2.35
N GLY A 104 39.27 19.37 -1.56
CA GLY A 104 39.61 20.10 -0.34
C GLY A 104 40.54 21.31 -0.51
N GLY A 105 40.95 21.64 -1.74
CA GLY A 105 41.87 22.74 -2.05
C GLY A 105 41.21 24.10 -2.29
N GLY A 106 40.11 24.41 -1.58
CA GLY A 106 39.26 25.58 -1.85
C GLY A 106 39.17 26.61 -0.72
N ASN A 107 40.08 26.63 0.26
CA ASN A 107 40.08 27.66 1.31
C ASN A 107 41.51 28.19 1.54
N ALA A 108 42.00 29.06 0.64
CA ALA A 108 43.11 29.96 0.91
C ALA A 108 43.11 31.13 -0.09
N SER A 109 42.33 32.17 0.21
CA SER A 109 42.58 33.62 0.02
C SER A 109 41.26 34.38 0.10
#